data_AF-A0A2L0GKX5-F1
#
_entry.id   AF-A0A2L0GKX5-F1
#
_cell.length_a   1.000
_cell.length_b   1.000
_cell.length_c   1.000
_cell.angle_alpha   90.00
_cell.angle_beta   90.00
_cell.angle_gamma   90.00
#
_symmetry.space_group_name_H-M   'P 1'
#
loop_
_entity.id
_entity.type
_entity.pdbx_description
1 polymer ?
#
loop_
_entity_poly.entity_id
_entity_poly.type
_entity_poly.pdbx_seq_one_letter_code
_entity_poly.pdbx_strand_id
1 'polypeptide(L)' 'MADAIPFAPATPSRQRAFDRLKGADVLRTDGQGRWWLEEERWHDRRSDRRARVVLTMLAVAAAGAFAALR' A
#
# COMPACT_ATOMS: atom_id res chain seq x y z
N MET A 1 14.88 -7.95 12.37
CA MET A 1 16.09 -8.11 11.52
C MET A 1 16.24 -9.53 10.96
N ALA A 2 15.74 -10.56 11.66
CA ALA A 2 15.83 -11.97 11.24
C ALA A 2 15.06 -12.32 9.94
N ASP A 3 14.06 -11.52 9.55
CA ASP A 3 13.21 -11.79 8.37
C ASP A 3 13.68 -11.09 7.08
N ALA A 4 14.89 -10.52 7.09
CA ALA A 4 15.43 -9.83 5.92
C ALA A 4 15.84 -10.86 4.85
N ILE A 5 15.18 -10.82 3.69
CA ILE A 5 15.43 -11.73 2.58
C ILE A 5 16.18 -11.02 1.44
N PRO A 6 17.08 -11.72 0.72
CA PRO A 6 17.69 -11.15 -0.48
C PRO A 6 16.63 -10.98 -1.57
N PHE A 7 16.64 -9.83 -2.23
CA PHE A 7 15.75 -9.58 -3.36
C PHE A 7 16.47 -9.89 -4.69
N ALA A 8 16.10 -10.99 -5.34
CA ALA A 8 16.60 -11.40 -6.64
C ALA A 8 15.44 -11.49 -7.66
N PRO A 9 15.13 -10.41 -8.40
CA PRO A 9 14.01 -10.40 -9.33
C PRO A 9 14.32 -11.23 -10.57
N ALA A 10 13.50 -12.24 -10.83
CA ALA A 10 13.58 -13.06 -12.04
C ALA A 10 13.10 -12.32 -13.31
N THR A 11 12.41 -11.20 -13.18
CA THR A 11 11.83 -10.46 -14.32
C THR A 11 11.92 -8.94 -14.14
N PRO A 12 12.01 -8.16 -15.24
CA PRO A 12 11.96 -6.70 -15.19
C PRO A 12 10.67 -6.14 -14.59
N SER A 13 9.55 -6.86 -14.74
CA SER A 13 8.27 -6.47 -14.14
C SER A 13 8.30 -6.51 -12.61
N ARG A 14 8.96 -7.53 -12.01
CA ARG A 14 9.16 -7.62 -10.55
C ARG A 14 10.09 -6.53 -10.05
N GLN A 15 11.16 -6.21 -10.78
CA GLN A 15 12.05 -5.09 -10.45
C GLN A 15 11.27 -3.77 -10.37
N ARG A 16 10.47 -3.44 -11.41
CA ARG A 16 9.63 -2.23 -11.40
C ARG A 16 8.61 -2.21 -10.28
N ALA A 17 8.01 -3.35 -9.94
CA ALA A 17 7.09 -3.44 -8.81
C ALA A 17 7.80 -3.16 -7.48
N PHE A 18 9.02 -3.69 -7.32
CA PHE A 18 9.86 -3.45 -6.15
C PHE A 18 10.31 -1.99 -6.04
N ASP A 19 10.68 -1.35 -7.15
CA ASP A 19 11.01 0.08 -7.17
C ASP A 19 9.83 0.96 -6.74
N ARG A 20 8.60 0.60 -7.14
CA ARG A 20 7.38 1.26 -6.65
C ARG A 20 7.14 1.07 -5.15
N LEU A 21 7.54 -0.08 -4.60
CA LEU A 21 7.42 -0.35 -3.15
C LEU A 21 8.47 0.41 -2.34
N LYS A 22 9.68 0.61 -2.86
CA LYS A 22 10.71 1.45 -2.22
C LYS A 22 10.22 2.89 -2.05
N GLY A 23 9.57 3.45 -3.06
CA GLY A 23 8.96 4.79 -2.99
C GLY A 23 7.71 4.88 -2.10
N ALA A 24 7.19 3.76 -1.59
CA ALA A 24 6.01 3.72 -0.73
C ALA A 24 6.35 3.66 0.77
N ASP A 25 7.65 3.68 1.13
CA ASP A 25 8.17 3.73 2.51
C ASP A 25 7.72 2.56 3.41
N VAL A 26 7.36 1.43 2.79
CA VAL A 26 6.95 0.16 3.44
C VAL A 26 8.06 -0.91 3.42
N LEU A 27 9.15 -0.65 2.71
CA LEU A 27 10.30 -1.55 2.61
C LEU A 27 11.46 -0.97 3.41
N ARG A 28 12.10 -1.84 4.19
CA ARG A 28 13.33 -1.53 4.93
C ARG A 28 14.45 -2.42 4.42
N THR A 29 15.68 -1.94 4.56
CA THR A 29 16.89 -2.65 4.15
C THR A 29 17.91 -2.70 5.28
N ASP A 30 18.70 -3.77 5.31
CA ASP A 30 19.82 -3.91 6.25
C ASP A 30 21.08 -3.19 5.76
N GLY A 31 21.03 -2.54 4.59
CA GLY A 31 22.18 -1.93 3.94
C GLY A 31 23.12 -2.93 3.25
N GLN A 32 22.86 -4.23 3.36
CA GLN A 32 23.65 -5.31 2.77
C GLN A 32 22.90 -6.01 1.63
N GLY A 33 21.85 -5.38 1.10
CA GLY A 33 21.07 -5.88 -0.02
C GLY A 33 19.95 -6.85 0.36
N ARG A 34 19.68 -7.04 1.66
CA ARG A 34 18.47 -7.74 2.12
C ARG A 34 17.38 -6.73 2.48
N TRP A 35 16.15 -7.20 2.40
CA TRP A 35 14.95 -6.38 2.54
C TRP A 35 13.92 -7.07 3.40
N TRP A 36 13.19 -6.29 4.18
CA TRP A 36 12.00 -6.75 4.89
C TRP A 36 10.86 -5.74 4.72
N LEU A 37 9.65 -6.23 4.89
CA LEU A 37 8.45 -5.42 4.90
C LEU A 37 8.24 -4.88 6.32
N GLU A 38 7.95 -3.59 6.45
CA GLU A 38 7.44 -3.03 7.70
C GLU A 38 5.93 -3.28 7.74
N GLU A 39 5.52 -4.31 8.48
CA GLU A 39 4.13 -4.79 8.49
C GLU A 39 3.14 -3.72 8.97
N GLU A 40 3.53 -2.91 9.96
CA GLU A 40 2.71 -1.81 10.49
C GLU A 40 2.37 -0.78 9.41
N ARG A 41 3.40 -0.26 8.72
CA ARG A 41 3.20 0.67 7.59
C ARG A 41 2.48 0.05 6.40
N TRP A 42 2.71 -1.23 6.15
CA TRP A 42 2.00 -1.96 5.11
C TRP A 42 0.50 -2.07 5.43
N HIS A 43 0.17 -2.35 6.68
CA HIS A 43 -1.19 -2.43 7.18
C HIS A 43 -1.88 -1.06 7.12
N ASP A 44 -1.22 0.00 7.58
CA ASP A 44 -1.74 1.37 7.51
C ASP A 44 -2.02 1.79 6.08
N ARG A 45 -1.09 1.54 5.15
CA ARG A 45 -1.27 1.86 3.73
C ARG A 45 -2.46 1.13 3.10
N ARG A 46 -2.71 -0.14 3.47
CA ARG A 46 -3.91 -0.87 2.98
C ARG A 46 -5.18 -0.34 3.62
N SER A 47 -5.12 -0.04 4.92
CA SER A 47 -6.26 0.46 5.69
C SER A 47 -6.70 1.84 5.19
N ASP A 48 -5.75 2.73 4.89
CA ASP A 48 -6.00 4.05 4.30
C ASP A 48 -6.76 3.97 2.97
N ARG A 49 -6.38 3.03 2.10
CA ARG A 49 -7.10 2.84 0.82
C ARG A 49 -8.53 2.38 1.05
N ARG A 50 -8.76 1.42 1.95
CA ARG A 50 -10.11 0.93 2.27
C ARG A 50 -10.94 2.03 2.92
N ALA A 51 -10.38 2.75 3.89
CA ALA A 51 -11.04 3.86 4.55
C ALA A 51 -11.46 4.94 3.55
N ARG A 52 -10.57 5.34 2.62
CA ARG A 52 -10.92 6.30 1.55
C ARG A 52 -12.04 5.81 0.65
N VAL A 53 -12.03 4.55 0.23
CA VAL A 53 -13.09 3.99 -0.61
C VAL A 53 -14.43 3.98 0.14
N VAL A 54 -14.46 3.52 1.38
CA VAL A 54 -15.67 3.50 2.21
C VAL A 54 -16.19 4.93 2.42
N LEU A 55 -15.32 5.88 2.76
CA LEU A 55 -15.69 7.28 2.93
C LEU A 55 -16.28 7.87 1.64
N THR A 56 -15.70 7.53 0.49
CA THR A 56 -16.18 8.00 -0.81
C THR A 56 -17.55 7.41 -1.13
N MET A 57 -17.75 6.11 -0.88
CA MET A 57 -19.06 5.46 -1.05
C MET A 57 -20.13 6.07 -0.14
N LEU A 58 -19.79 6.37 1.11
CA LEU A 58 -20.69 7.06 2.04
C LEU A 58 -21.06 8.46 1.52
N ALA A 59 -20.08 9.22 1.04
CA ALA A 59 -20.33 10.55 0.46
C ALA A 59 -21.25 10.48 -0.78
N VAL A 60 -21.02 9.50 -1.67
CA VAL A 60 -21.85 9.27 -2.86
C VAL A 60 -23.28 8.87 -2.46
N ALA A 61 -23.43 7.96 -1.50
CA ALA A 61 -24.73 7.55 -0.98
C ALA A 61 -25.50 8.73 -0.36
N ALA A 62 -24.82 9.55 0.46
CA ALA A 62 -25.41 10.74 1.06
C ALA A 62 -25.84 11.77 0.01
N ALA A 63 -25.02 12.01 -1.02
CA ALA A 63 -25.36 12.90 -2.11
C ALA A 63 -26.56 12.40 -2.94
N GLY A 64 -26.63 11.09 -3.20
CA GLY A 64 -27.77 10.47 -3.88
C GLY A 64 -29.07 10.57 -3.09
N ALA A 65 -29.02 10.33 -1.78
CA ALA A 65 -30.18 10.50 -0.90
C ALA A 65 -30.65 11.96 -0.86
N PHE A 66 -29.74 12.92 -0.76
CA PHE A 66 -30.08 14.35 -0.76
C PHE A 66 -30.71 14.80 -2.09
N ALA A 67 -30.19 14.32 -3.22
CA ALA A 67 -30.76 14.61 -4.54
C ALA A 67 -32.18 14.06 -4.72
N ALA A 68 -32.54 12.95 -4.06
CA ALA A 68 -33.88 12.36 -4.10
C ALA A 68 -34.90 13.09 -3.21
N LEU A 69 -34.45 13.94 -2.28
CA LEU A 69 -35.28 14.72 -1.36
C LEU A 69 -35.54 16.16 -1.84
N ARG A 70 -34.95 16.60 -2.96
CA ARG A 70 -35.14 17.93 -3.57
C ARG A 70 -35.84 17.87 -4.92
#